data_AF-A0A420YU52-F1
#
_entry.id   AF-A0A420YU52-F1
#
_cell.length_a   1.000
_cell.length_b   1.000
_cell.length_c   1.000
_cell.angle_alpha   90.00
_cell.angle_beta   90.00
_cell.angle_gamma   90.00
#
_symmetry.space_group_name_H-M   'P 1'
#
loop_
_entity.id
_entity.type
_entity.pdbx_description
1 polymer ?
#
loop_
_entity_poly.entity_id
_entity_poly.type
_entity_poly.pdbx_seq_one_letter_code
_entity_poly.pdbx_strand_id
1 'polypeptide(L)'
;IHLSAEDVVIGISASGRTPYVVSGLIYASQKGCFTGAISNSPQSKISQVATVGVEAITGPEVVTGSTRMKAGTAQKIILNMITTTAMIRIGKIFKGYMVDVQPTNQKLKQRAATILEKVTGIKKEEAVQMLEATDYDLKVAILSQIHGITPEESIDLLKENHMNIVKAMKK
;
A
#
# COMPACT_ATOMS: atom_id res chain seq x y z
N ILE A 1 -4.32 -14.62 -17.53
CA ILE A 1 -3.52 -14.16 -16.37
C ILE A 1 -2.19 -14.88 -16.43
N HIS A 2 -1.07 -14.15 -16.51
CA HIS A 2 0.27 -14.73 -16.46
C HIS A 2 0.76 -14.68 -15.01
N LEU A 3 0.35 -15.66 -14.21
CA LEU A 3 0.74 -15.75 -12.80
C LEU A 3 2.14 -16.37 -12.66
N SER A 4 2.99 -15.78 -11.81
CA SER A 4 4.38 -16.16 -11.62
C SER A 4 4.79 -16.22 -10.14
N ALA A 5 5.98 -16.76 -9.85
CA ALA A 5 6.51 -16.82 -8.49
C ALA A 5 6.82 -15.43 -7.87
N GLU A 6 6.85 -14.37 -8.67
CA GLU A 6 7.03 -12.99 -8.20
C GLU A 6 5.72 -12.38 -7.67
N ASP A 7 4.58 -13.03 -7.94
CA ASP A 7 3.27 -12.57 -7.50
C ASP A 7 2.92 -13.07 -6.10
N VAL A 8 2.09 -12.26 -5.42
CA VAL A 8 1.43 -12.63 -4.16
C VAL A 8 -0.06 -12.81 -4.41
N VAL A 9 -0.61 -13.96 -4.01
CA VAL A 9 -2.05 -14.25 -4.15
C VAL A 9 -2.71 -14.31 -2.78
N ILE A 10 -3.72 -13.46 -2.56
CA ILE A 10 -4.49 -13.41 -1.31
C ILE A 10 -5.91 -13.91 -1.58
N GLY A 11 -6.24 -15.07 -1.00
CA GLY A 11 -7.58 -15.65 -1.06
C GLY A 11 -8.48 -15.10 0.04
N ILE A 12 -9.69 -14.67 -0.30
CA ILE A 12 -10.63 -14.06 0.67
C ILE A 12 -11.93 -14.85 0.66
N SER A 13 -12.33 -15.38 1.83
CA SER A 13 -13.64 -16.00 2.01
C SER A 13 -14.06 -15.95 3.46
N ALA A 14 -15.18 -15.29 3.77
CA ALA A 14 -15.73 -15.26 5.13
C ALA A 14 -15.98 -16.68 5.68
N SER A 15 -16.55 -17.55 4.84
CA SER A 15 -16.80 -18.96 5.18
C SER A 15 -15.53 -19.81 5.30
N GLY A 16 -14.42 -19.32 4.75
CA GLY A 16 -13.14 -20.03 4.74
C GLY A 16 -13.08 -21.29 3.88
N ARG A 17 -14.15 -21.62 3.14
CA ARG A 17 -14.27 -22.90 2.42
C ARG A 17 -14.73 -22.77 0.96
N THR A 18 -14.86 -21.54 0.44
CA THR A 18 -15.30 -21.30 -0.95
C THR A 18 -14.41 -22.06 -1.95
N PRO A 19 -14.93 -23.02 -2.73
CA PRO A 19 -14.11 -23.89 -3.59
C PRO A 19 -13.25 -23.13 -4.61
N TYR A 20 -13.78 -22.02 -5.15
CA TYR A 20 -13.05 -21.13 -6.05
C TYR A 20 -11.76 -20.59 -5.41
N VAL A 21 -11.84 -20.12 -4.16
CA VAL A 21 -10.71 -19.53 -3.45
C VAL A 21 -9.68 -20.59 -3.07
N VAL A 22 -10.15 -21.75 -2.59
CA VAL A 22 -9.28 -22.90 -2.28
C VAL A 22 -8.49 -23.33 -3.51
N SER A 23 -9.18 -23.51 -4.64
CA SER A 23 -8.53 -23.96 -5.89
C SER A 23 -7.56 -22.90 -6.43
N GLY A 24 -7.92 -21.62 -6.34
CA GLY A 24 -7.04 -20.52 -6.72
C GLY A 24 -5.77 -20.45 -5.89
N LEU A 25 -5.85 -20.66 -4.58
CA LEU A 25 -4.68 -20.69 -3.69
C LEU A 25 -3.77 -21.89 -3.97
N ILE A 26 -4.34 -23.08 -4.20
CA ILE A 26 -3.56 -24.28 -4.58
C ILE A 26 -2.83 -24.03 -5.89
N TYR A 27 -3.52 -23.50 -6.90
CA TYR A 27 -2.92 -23.18 -8.19
C TYR A 27 -1.79 -22.14 -8.07
N ALA A 28 -2.00 -21.08 -7.28
CA ALA A 28 -0.98 -20.07 -7.02
C ALA A 28 0.26 -20.68 -6.34
N SER A 29 0.05 -21.54 -5.34
CA SER A 29 1.15 -22.26 -4.69
C SER A 29 1.92 -23.15 -5.68
N GLN A 30 1.23 -23.88 -6.58
CA GLN A 30 1.87 -24.67 -7.63
C GLN A 30 2.69 -23.83 -8.63
N LYS A 31 2.34 -22.55 -8.80
CA LYS A 31 3.11 -21.58 -9.60
C LYS A 31 4.27 -20.93 -8.84
N GLY A 32 4.47 -21.29 -7.57
CA GLY A 32 5.52 -20.76 -6.72
C GLY A 32 5.19 -19.40 -6.10
N CYS A 33 3.96 -18.92 -6.20
CA CYS A 33 3.54 -17.66 -5.58
C CYS A 33 3.56 -17.78 -4.05
N PHE A 34 3.85 -16.68 -3.36
CA PHE A 34 3.48 -16.57 -1.95
C PHE A 34 1.96 -16.48 -1.82
N THR A 35 1.36 -17.26 -0.93
CA THR A 35 -0.09 -17.33 -0.76
C THR A 35 -0.53 -16.88 0.64
N GLY A 36 -1.48 -15.95 0.69
CA GLY A 36 -2.16 -15.53 1.91
C GLY A 36 -3.64 -15.88 1.88
N ALA A 37 -4.26 -16.06 3.05
CA ALA A 37 -5.71 -16.26 3.15
C ALA A 37 -6.32 -15.35 4.23
N ILE A 38 -7.51 -14.83 3.97
CA ILE A 38 -8.33 -14.07 4.94
C ILE A 38 -9.68 -14.75 5.07
N SER A 39 -10.00 -15.18 6.29
CA SER A 39 -11.27 -15.82 6.62
C SER A 39 -11.89 -15.24 7.89
N ASN A 40 -13.15 -15.58 8.15
CA ASN A 40 -13.86 -15.20 9.37
C ASN A 40 -14.40 -16.42 10.14
N SER A 41 -13.89 -17.61 9.78
CA SER A 41 -14.25 -18.90 10.38
C SER A 41 -12.99 -19.60 10.85
N PRO A 42 -12.99 -20.23 12.04
CA PRO A 42 -11.81 -20.88 12.57
C PRO A 42 -11.43 -22.12 11.74
N GLN A 43 -10.14 -22.47 11.75
CA GLN A 43 -9.60 -23.67 11.10
C GLN A 43 -10.02 -23.78 9.62
N SER A 44 -9.95 -22.63 8.95
CA SER A 44 -10.54 -22.45 7.63
C SER A 44 -9.76 -23.21 6.56
N LYS A 45 -10.47 -23.81 5.58
CA LYS A 45 -9.81 -24.58 4.50
C LYS A 45 -8.85 -23.72 3.69
N ILE A 46 -9.19 -22.45 3.45
CA ILE A 46 -8.29 -21.51 2.76
C ILE A 46 -7.04 -21.18 3.59
N SER A 47 -7.14 -21.16 4.92
CA SER A 47 -5.99 -20.96 5.82
C SER A 47 -5.03 -22.14 5.77
N GLN A 48 -5.56 -23.36 5.64
CA GLN A 48 -4.77 -24.59 5.62
C GLN A 48 -3.97 -24.78 4.32
N VAL A 49 -4.48 -24.26 3.19
CA VAL A 49 -3.81 -24.39 1.87
C VAL A 49 -2.95 -23.18 1.52
N ALA A 50 -3.06 -22.07 2.27
CA ALA A 50 -2.24 -20.88 2.08
C ALA A 50 -0.95 -20.97 2.92
N THR A 51 0.08 -20.22 2.52
CA THR A 51 1.33 -20.08 3.28
C THR A 51 1.07 -19.40 4.62
N VAL A 52 0.20 -18.39 4.64
CA VAL A 52 -0.23 -17.67 5.86
C VAL A 52 -1.75 -17.48 5.85
N GLY A 53 -2.42 -17.85 6.94
CA GLY A 53 -3.85 -17.60 7.15
C GLY A 53 -4.12 -16.54 8.22
N VAL A 54 -5.03 -15.61 7.93
CA VAL A 54 -5.57 -14.62 8.87
C VAL A 54 -7.03 -14.93 9.13
N GLU A 55 -7.32 -15.47 10.30
CA GLU A 55 -8.67 -15.87 10.72
C GLU A 55 -9.28 -14.81 11.65
N ALA A 56 -9.98 -13.84 11.06
CA ALA A 56 -10.63 -12.76 11.80
C ALA A 56 -12.02 -13.18 12.29
N ILE A 57 -12.07 -13.88 13.42
CA ILE A 57 -13.31 -14.45 13.96
C ILE A 57 -14.25 -13.33 14.45
N THR A 58 -15.27 -13.02 13.64
CA THR A 58 -16.24 -11.93 13.92
C THR A 58 -17.51 -12.39 14.63
N GLY A 59 -17.69 -13.71 14.81
CA GLY A 59 -18.91 -14.32 15.34
C GLY A 59 -20.12 -14.23 14.39
N PRO A 60 -21.31 -14.65 14.84
CA PRO A 60 -22.55 -14.62 14.04
C PRO A 60 -22.93 -13.21 13.60
N GLU A 61 -23.45 -13.08 12.39
CA GLU A 61 -23.93 -11.79 11.86
C GLU A 61 -25.31 -11.44 12.42
N VAL A 62 -25.63 -10.14 12.49
CA VAL A 62 -26.94 -9.65 12.94
C VAL A 62 -28.05 -10.16 12.01
N VAL A 63 -27.78 -10.17 10.71
CA VAL A 63 -28.59 -10.87 9.71
C VAL A 63 -27.90 -12.18 9.39
N THR A 64 -28.50 -13.31 9.76
CA THR A 64 -27.91 -14.64 9.61
C THR A 64 -27.38 -14.86 8.19
N GLY A 65 -26.07 -15.16 8.10
CA GLY A 65 -25.38 -15.43 6.83
C GLY A 65 -24.98 -14.19 6.01
N SER A 66 -25.39 -12.98 6.40
CA SER A 66 -25.05 -11.73 5.69
C SER A 66 -23.63 -11.26 6.00
N THR A 67 -22.63 -12.04 5.57
CA THR A 67 -21.20 -11.80 5.82
C THR A 67 -20.63 -10.53 5.18
N ARG A 68 -21.39 -9.81 4.35
CA ARG A 68 -21.05 -8.45 3.92
C ARG A 68 -20.97 -7.44 5.07
N MET A 69 -21.43 -7.80 6.27
CA MET A 69 -21.47 -6.96 7.46
C MET A 69 -20.14 -7.00 8.24
N LYS A 70 -20.07 -7.70 9.37
CA LYS A 70 -18.86 -7.70 10.21
C LYS A 70 -17.69 -8.37 9.50
N ALA A 71 -17.90 -9.52 8.87
CA ALA A 71 -16.85 -10.23 8.15
C ALA A 71 -16.25 -9.38 7.01
N GLY A 72 -17.10 -8.78 6.16
CA GLY A 72 -16.67 -7.86 5.10
C GLY A 72 -15.93 -6.62 5.64
N THR A 73 -16.39 -6.06 6.76
CA THR A 73 -15.71 -4.94 7.44
C THR A 73 -14.31 -5.35 7.93
N ALA A 74 -14.18 -6.52 8.56
CA ALA A 74 -12.90 -7.05 9.00
C ALA A 74 -11.95 -7.27 7.82
N GLN A 75 -12.44 -7.87 6.72
CA GLN A 75 -11.65 -8.07 5.49
C GLN A 75 -11.14 -6.74 4.92
N LYS A 76 -11.99 -5.70 4.86
CA LYS A 76 -11.57 -4.35 4.43
C LYS A 76 -10.44 -3.81 5.29
N ILE A 77 -10.55 -3.92 6.61
CA ILE A 77 -9.53 -3.42 7.54
C ILE A 77 -8.20 -4.16 7.30
N ILE A 78 -8.24 -5.48 7.19
CA ILE A 78 -7.04 -6.30 6.95
C ILE A 78 -6.38 -5.94 5.61
N LEU A 79 -7.16 -5.82 4.53
CA LEU A 79 -6.64 -5.43 3.21
C LEU A 79 -6.02 -4.02 3.23
N ASN A 80 -6.65 -3.09 3.94
CA ASN A 80 -6.10 -1.75 4.16
C ASN A 80 -4.77 -1.83 4.92
N MET A 81 -4.64 -2.68 5.94
CA MET A 81 -3.39 -2.87 6.68
C MET A 81 -2.30 -3.45 5.79
N ILE A 82 -2.59 -4.51 5.03
CA ILE A 82 -1.62 -5.17 4.13
C ILE A 82 -1.08 -4.16 3.10
N THR A 83 -1.98 -3.50 2.37
CA THR A 83 -1.58 -2.58 1.30
C THR A 83 -0.87 -1.35 1.85
N THR A 84 -1.37 -0.76 2.95
CA THR A 84 -0.73 0.42 3.56
C THR A 84 0.66 0.08 4.09
N THR A 85 0.81 -1.02 4.83
CA THR A 85 2.11 -1.43 5.36
C THR A 85 3.10 -1.79 4.25
N ALA A 86 2.66 -2.45 3.18
CA ALA A 86 3.50 -2.70 2.01
C ALA A 86 3.99 -1.38 1.38
N MET A 87 3.08 -0.42 1.16
CA MET A 87 3.42 0.90 0.59
C MET A 87 4.36 1.71 1.49
N ILE A 88 4.22 1.62 2.82
CA ILE A 88 5.17 2.22 3.78
C ILE A 88 6.56 1.61 3.60
N ARG A 89 6.65 0.26 3.52
CA ARG A 89 7.92 -0.46 3.40
C ARG A 89 8.68 -0.12 2.12
N ILE A 90 7.97 0.15 1.03
CA ILE A 90 8.58 0.55 -0.26
C ILE A 90 8.76 2.07 -0.40
N GLY A 91 8.57 2.85 0.67
CA GLY A 91 8.93 4.27 0.71
C GLY A 91 7.93 5.22 0.05
N LYS A 92 6.66 4.83 -0.08
CA LYS A 92 5.58 5.70 -0.59
C LYS A 92 5.06 6.67 0.47
N ILE A 93 5.44 6.44 1.73
CA ILE A 93 5.12 7.26 2.89
C ILE A 93 6.43 7.77 3.51
N PHE A 94 6.45 9.06 3.88
CA PHE A 94 7.58 9.70 4.56
C PHE A 94 7.07 10.60 5.69
N LYS A 95 7.64 10.45 6.90
CA LYS A 95 7.22 11.18 8.12
C LYS A 95 5.69 11.18 8.36
N GLY A 96 5.01 10.08 8.02
CA GLY A 96 3.56 9.94 8.15
C GLY A 96 2.73 10.54 7.01
N TYR A 97 3.36 11.16 6.02
CA TYR A 97 2.69 11.72 4.84
C TYR A 97 2.82 10.80 3.63
N MET A 98 1.75 10.73 2.84
CA MET A 98 1.76 10.05 1.54
C MET A 98 2.46 10.95 0.52
N VAL A 99 3.70 10.60 0.19
CA VAL A 99 4.56 11.42 -0.67
C VAL A 99 4.57 10.97 -2.12
N ASP A 100 3.99 9.80 -2.42
CA ASP A 100 3.74 9.32 -3.79
C ASP A 100 2.27 9.56 -4.17
N VAL A 101 1.81 10.79 -3.94
CA VAL A 101 0.46 11.21 -4.34
C VAL A 101 0.49 11.66 -5.78
N GLN A 102 -0.54 11.32 -6.56
CA GLN A 102 -0.73 11.80 -7.94
C GLN A 102 -1.73 12.97 -7.90
N PRO A 103 -1.29 14.24 -8.00
CA PRO A 103 -2.16 15.39 -7.77
C PRO A 103 -2.96 15.77 -9.03
N THR A 104 -3.93 14.93 -9.37
CA THR A 104 -4.79 15.06 -10.57
C THR A 104 -5.92 16.09 -10.44
N ASN A 105 -6.10 16.70 -9.28
CA ASN A 105 -7.12 17.72 -9.04
C ASN A 105 -6.62 18.77 -8.02
N GLN A 106 -7.32 19.90 -7.95
CA GLN A 106 -6.92 21.03 -7.11
C GLN A 106 -6.77 20.65 -5.63
N LYS A 107 -7.65 19.79 -5.09
CA LYS A 107 -7.55 19.30 -3.71
C LYS A 107 -6.24 18.53 -3.48
N LEU A 108 -5.86 17.66 -4.42
CA LEU A 108 -4.62 16.89 -4.29
C LEU A 108 -3.37 17.75 -4.53
N LYS A 109 -3.42 18.73 -5.43
CA LYS A 109 -2.36 19.74 -5.60
C LYS A 109 -2.13 20.53 -4.31
N GLN A 110 -3.21 21.03 -3.70
CA GLN A 110 -3.14 21.73 -2.43
C GLN A 110 -2.62 20.83 -1.30
N ARG A 111 -3.04 19.56 -1.28
CA ARG A 111 -2.52 18.57 -0.33
C ARG A 111 -1.01 18.36 -0.50
N ALA A 112 -0.50 18.26 -1.72
CA ALA A 112 0.92 18.10 -1.99
C ALA A 112 1.71 19.31 -1.46
N ALA A 113 1.25 20.53 -1.73
CA ALA A 113 1.89 21.75 -1.21
C ALA A 113 1.91 21.78 0.32
N THR A 114 0.80 21.43 0.98
CA THR A 114 0.75 21.32 2.44
C THR A 114 1.69 20.24 2.98
N ILE A 115 1.83 19.10 2.31
CA ILE A 115 2.78 18.07 2.72
C ILE A 115 4.21 18.60 2.60
N LEU A 116 4.57 19.24 1.49
CA LEU A 116 5.90 19.79 1.27
C LEU A 116 6.26 20.83 2.34
N GLU A 117 5.36 21.79 2.61
CA GLU A 117 5.47 22.76 3.70
C GLU A 117 5.71 22.05 5.05
N LYS A 118 4.88 21.07 5.41
CA LYS A 118 4.99 20.39 6.71
C LYS A 118 6.25 19.53 6.84
N VAL A 119 6.76 18.99 5.75
CA VAL A 119 7.92 18.09 5.75
C VAL A 119 9.24 18.86 5.75
N THR A 120 9.29 19.99 5.04
CA THR A 120 10.52 20.76 4.77
C THR A 120 10.60 22.08 5.53
N GLY A 121 9.47 22.63 5.98
CA GLY A 121 9.39 23.91 6.68
C GLY A 121 9.35 25.16 5.79
N ILE A 122 9.36 25.01 4.46
CA ILE A 122 9.24 26.15 3.53
C ILE A 122 7.83 26.75 3.56
N LYS A 123 7.71 27.99 3.09
CA LYS A 123 6.40 28.65 2.97
C LYS A 123 5.54 27.97 1.91
N LYS A 124 4.22 28.06 2.08
CA LYS A 124 3.27 27.42 1.17
C LYS A 124 3.39 27.95 -0.27
N GLU A 125 3.67 29.23 -0.45
CA GLU A 125 3.86 29.85 -1.77
C GLU A 125 5.10 29.27 -2.47
N GLU A 126 6.21 29.13 -1.74
CA GLU A 126 7.44 28.49 -2.23
C GLU A 126 7.21 27.00 -2.54
N ALA A 127 6.42 26.30 -1.71
CA ALA A 127 6.05 24.91 -1.94
C ALA A 127 5.26 24.72 -3.23
N VAL A 128 4.33 25.62 -3.55
CA VAL A 128 3.57 25.57 -4.81
C VAL A 128 4.49 25.76 -6.01
N GLN A 129 5.37 26.76 -5.97
CA GLN A 129 6.33 27.02 -7.06
C GLN A 129 7.28 25.85 -7.28
N MET A 130 7.80 25.26 -6.19
CA MET A 130 8.68 24.10 -6.28
C MET A 130 7.95 22.90 -6.89
N LEU A 131 6.71 22.62 -6.46
CA LEU A 131 5.93 21.52 -7.01
C LEU A 131 5.62 21.74 -8.50
N GLU A 132 5.35 22.97 -8.93
CA GLU A 132 5.17 23.26 -10.36
C GLU A 132 6.46 23.03 -11.16
N ALA A 133 7.62 23.39 -10.61
CA ALA A 133 8.92 23.17 -11.24
C ALA A 133 9.33 21.69 -11.32
N THR A 134 8.83 20.83 -10.42
CA THR A 134 9.14 19.39 -10.39
C THR A 134 8.01 18.51 -10.96
N ASP A 135 7.13 19.06 -11.81
CA ASP A 135 5.94 18.39 -12.34
C ASP A 135 5.11 17.65 -11.25
N TYR A 136 5.03 18.28 -10.09
CA TYR A 136 4.36 17.81 -8.88
C TYR A 136 4.90 16.48 -8.32
N ASP A 137 6.12 16.05 -8.67
CA ASP A 137 6.80 14.96 -7.96
C ASP A 137 7.24 15.42 -6.57
N LEU A 138 6.42 15.08 -5.59
CA LEU A 138 6.61 15.47 -4.20
C LEU A 138 7.85 14.82 -3.57
N LYS A 139 8.30 13.65 -4.00
CA LYS A 139 9.52 13.03 -3.46
C LYS A 139 10.75 13.79 -3.94
N VAL A 140 10.76 14.18 -5.21
CA VAL A 140 11.82 15.01 -5.81
C VAL A 140 11.87 16.36 -5.11
N ALA A 141 10.74 17.06 -4.98
CA ALA A 141 10.67 18.34 -4.28
C ALA A 141 11.16 18.27 -2.83
N ILE A 142 10.77 17.22 -2.08
CA ILE A 142 11.22 17.01 -0.70
C ILE A 142 12.74 16.82 -0.63
N LEU A 143 13.32 15.98 -1.49
CA LEU A 143 14.77 15.72 -1.49
C LEU A 143 15.57 16.94 -1.93
N SER A 144 15.15 17.61 -3.00
CA SER A 144 15.78 18.83 -3.50
C SER A 144 15.82 19.91 -2.43
N GLN A 145 14.71 20.11 -1.71
CA GLN A 145 14.65 21.10 -0.64
C GLN A 145 15.48 20.72 0.59
N ILE A 146 15.48 19.45 1.01
CA ILE A 146 16.18 19.05 2.24
C ILE A 146 17.69 18.94 2.03
N HIS A 147 18.14 18.42 0.89
CA HIS A 147 19.56 18.27 0.60
C HIS A 147 20.18 19.47 -0.14
N GLY A 148 19.36 20.39 -0.66
CA GLY A 148 19.85 21.53 -1.44
C GLY A 148 20.39 21.12 -2.81
N ILE A 149 19.82 20.07 -3.42
CA ILE A 149 20.27 19.46 -4.68
C ILE A 149 19.26 19.73 -5.81
N THR A 150 19.70 19.59 -7.06
CA THR A 150 18.81 19.80 -8.22
C THR A 150 17.73 18.71 -8.32
N PRO A 151 16.62 18.96 -9.04
CA PRO A 151 15.62 17.93 -9.31
C PRO A 151 16.20 16.66 -9.98
N GLU A 152 17.17 16.82 -10.88
CA GLU A 152 17.84 15.71 -11.55
C GLU A 152 18.64 14.87 -10.57
N GLU A 153 19.43 15.50 -9.69
CA GLU A 153 20.18 14.83 -8.63
C GLU A 153 19.24 14.08 -7.66
N SER A 154 18.10 14.69 -7.30
CA SER A 154 17.05 14.04 -6.51
C SER A 154 16.47 12.80 -7.18
N ILE A 155 16.23 12.85 -8.49
CA ILE A 155 15.72 11.71 -9.28
C ILE A 155 16.74 10.57 -9.27
N ASP A 156 18.01 10.87 -9.48
CA ASP A 156 19.05 9.85 -9.52
C ASP A 156 19.26 9.22 -8.13
N LEU A 157 19.25 10.04 -7.07
CA LEU A 157 19.26 9.55 -5.69
C LEU A 157 18.07 8.63 -5.38
N LEU A 158 16.87 8.95 -5.89
CA LEU A 158 15.70 8.08 -5.76
C LEU A 158 15.90 6.77 -6.52
N LYS A 159 16.39 6.80 -7.77
CA LYS A 159 16.63 5.59 -8.58
C LYS A 159 17.63 4.65 -7.91
N GLU A 160 18.75 5.18 -7.42
CA GLU A 160 19.75 4.41 -6.65
C GLU A 160 19.15 3.70 -5.43
N ASN A 161 18.07 4.25 -4.89
CA ASN A 161 17.39 3.74 -3.71
C ASN A 161 16.05 3.07 -4.03
N HIS A 162 15.85 2.60 -5.26
CA HIS A 162 14.63 1.93 -5.73
C HIS A 162 13.35 2.74 -5.48
N MET A 163 13.41 4.05 -5.73
CA MET A 163 12.34 5.03 -5.53
C MET A 163 11.86 5.16 -4.08
N ASN A 164 12.62 4.65 -3.11
CA ASN A 164 12.30 4.69 -1.69
C ASN A 164 12.90 5.95 -1.04
N ILE A 165 12.06 6.95 -0.80
CA ILE A 165 12.47 8.23 -0.20
C ILE A 165 13.10 8.08 1.19
N VAL A 166 12.66 7.11 2.00
CA VAL A 166 13.19 6.90 3.37
C VAL A 166 14.64 6.42 3.30
N LYS A 167 14.99 5.65 2.28
CA LYS A 167 16.39 5.23 2.03
C LYS A 167 17.20 6.37 1.41
N ALA A 168 16.64 7.05 0.41
CA ALA A 168 17.29 8.21 -0.23
C ALA A 168 17.68 9.30 0.77
N MET A 169 16.79 9.63 1.71
CA MET A 169 16.99 10.67 2.74
C MET A 169 18.10 10.38 3.76
N LYS A 170 18.61 9.14 3.82
CA LYS A 170 19.68 8.75 4.77
C LYS A 170 21.09 8.92 4.21
N LYS A 171 21.21 9.16 2.91
CA LYS A 171 22.48 9.52 2.28
C LYS A 171 22.71 11.02 2.40
#